data_AF-A0A804II73-F1
#
_entry.id   AF-A0A804II73-F1
#
_cell.length_a   1.000
_cell.length_b   1.000
_cell.length_c   1.000
_cell.angle_alpha   90.00
_cell.angle_beta   90.00
_cell.angle_gamma   90.00
#
_symmetry.space_group_name_H-M   'P 1'
#
loop_
_entity.id
_entity.type
_entity.pdbx_description
1 polymer ?
#
loop_
_entity_poly.entity_id
_entity_poly.type
_entity_poly.pdbx_seq_one_letter_code
_entity_poly.pdbx_strand_id
1 'polypeptide(L)'
;MDPVVPKRPCPSADPSSTFDASSSPSRVPSGPMAMDRVLEALLALPDPSVALELSLESLLDSRLLESDKDRLIEGAMEAGSALLEAARRSARRRASKHNFSSWPLASDLTIKVFSKLDTQSLCHAAATCSMFNKCATDPMCYANIDLTAEVPKVNNTVVSTMIQRAGKNLQSLKLGIRPSPASATELCRPLSYSTRNPMDTSGLSWSQKRPRQGRETSLLTRSCLLALSVDGGAAGTLLRSLHLYNIDKMDNSALCTALSACPYLLDLEVVGLHVELKRTLDAVSSNCHCIERLLFESSDTGRDDSLNSATCIDLVNGCPNIVSLALRGFKLHDHKVRILVKGSRHLKFVDFSTSYSITGTFLRNLSGGTNAHPLEVLILRDCLHLKEVEVSHLFSAMLAGDFKLLRYLDISNKDGLSAENDWNYRCYNPCTQLISQVLKQRPELCLLVKFPPEGSLIDIDLIADSEISSGTSSLMLYNLAFDSYLTNSSENSYSSDQGSGNEDVPDLNFPYDEDIFDELEFL
;
A
#
# COMPACT_ATOMS: atom_id res chain seq x y z
N MET A 1 -10.44 36.71 -26.96
CA MET A 1 -11.21 36.84 -28.21
C MET A 1 -12.03 35.57 -28.32
N ASP A 2 -13.30 35.61 -27.90
CA ASP A 2 -13.97 34.43 -27.33
C ASP A 2 -15.32 34.19 -28.03
N PRO A 3 -15.60 32.99 -28.56
CA PRO A 3 -16.80 32.73 -29.35
C PRO A 3 -18.04 32.57 -28.44
N VAL A 4 -18.92 33.55 -28.47
CA VAL A 4 -20.21 33.51 -27.75
C VAL A 4 -21.18 32.55 -28.46
N VAL A 5 -21.61 31.49 -27.76
CA VAL A 5 -22.64 30.56 -28.27
C VAL A 5 -24.04 31.20 -28.12
N PRO A 6 -24.85 31.28 -29.20
CA PRO A 6 -26.13 31.98 -29.17
C PRO A 6 -27.23 31.20 -28.44
N LYS A 7 -28.03 31.91 -27.64
CA LYS A 7 -29.26 31.40 -27.02
C LYS A 7 -30.38 31.28 -28.07
N ARG A 8 -31.17 30.19 -28.04
CA ARG A 8 -32.38 30.07 -28.88
C ARG A 8 -33.48 31.01 -28.40
N PRO A 9 -34.18 31.76 -29.29
CA PRO A 9 -35.36 32.53 -28.92
C PRO A 9 -36.59 31.64 -28.63
N CYS A 10 -37.51 32.15 -27.82
CA CYS A 10 -38.88 31.62 -27.72
C CYS A 10 -39.79 32.36 -28.72
N PRO A 11 -40.71 31.70 -29.42
CA PRO A 11 -41.69 32.37 -30.27
C PRO A 11 -42.85 32.93 -29.43
N SER A 12 -43.06 34.24 -29.50
CA SER A 12 -44.34 34.88 -29.16
C SER A 12 -45.36 34.65 -30.28
N ALA A 13 -46.65 34.61 -29.94
CA ALA A 13 -47.73 34.42 -30.91
C ALA A 13 -48.59 35.68 -31.03
N ASP A 14 -48.76 36.16 -32.26
CA ASP A 14 -49.80 37.11 -32.67
C ASP A 14 -50.55 36.50 -33.87
N PRO A 15 -51.90 36.57 -33.92
CA PRO A 15 -52.68 35.94 -34.98
C PRO A 15 -53.01 36.92 -36.12
N SER A 16 -52.76 36.51 -37.36
CA SER A 16 -53.41 37.08 -38.54
C SER A 16 -54.06 35.96 -39.38
N SER A 17 -55.25 36.23 -39.88
CA SER A 17 -56.18 35.21 -40.39
C SER A 17 -56.26 35.15 -41.90
N THR A 18 -56.30 33.93 -42.45
CA THR A 18 -57.05 33.60 -43.66
C THR A 18 -57.78 32.26 -43.46
N PHE A 19 -58.96 32.14 -44.08
CA PHE A 19 -59.75 30.92 -44.08
C PHE A 19 -59.27 29.97 -45.19
N ASP A 20 -59.39 28.67 -44.95
CA ASP A 20 -60.07 27.77 -45.90
C ASP A 20 -60.57 26.50 -45.17
N ALA A 21 -61.55 25.80 -45.74
CA ALA A 21 -62.33 24.79 -45.01
C ALA A 21 -62.45 23.43 -45.72
N SER A 22 -62.17 22.34 -44.99
CA SER A 22 -62.69 21.00 -45.30
C SER A 22 -62.48 20.00 -44.14
N SER A 23 -63.50 19.16 -43.92
CA SER A 23 -63.52 17.84 -43.24
C SER A 23 -62.59 17.53 -42.04
N SER A 24 -63.26 17.27 -40.91
CA SER A 24 -62.85 16.46 -39.73
C SER A 24 -62.15 15.12 -40.09
N PRO A 25 -61.32 14.50 -39.21
CA PRO A 25 -61.61 14.21 -37.80
C PRO A 25 -60.92 15.10 -36.75
N SER A 26 -61.42 15.03 -35.52
CA SER A 26 -61.00 15.87 -34.39
C SER A 26 -59.58 15.56 -33.89
N ARG A 27 -58.63 16.45 -34.19
CA ARG A 27 -57.42 16.58 -33.35
C ARG A 27 -57.83 17.09 -31.96
N VAL A 28 -57.53 16.31 -30.93
CA VAL A 28 -57.53 16.79 -29.54
C VAL A 28 -56.57 17.99 -29.46
N PRO A 29 -56.93 19.12 -28.81
CA PRO A 29 -56.07 20.30 -28.76
C PRO A 29 -54.79 20.01 -27.98
N SER A 30 -53.68 19.86 -28.70
CA SER A 30 -52.37 19.49 -28.17
C SER A 30 -51.67 20.66 -27.49
N GLY A 31 -52.23 21.13 -26.36
CA GLY A 31 -51.61 22.10 -25.44
C GLY A 31 -51.62 21.56 -24.01
N PRO A 32 -50.67 21.97 -23.13
CA PRO A 32 -50.53 21.42 -21.78
C PRO A 32 -51.84 21.43 -20.97
N MET A 33 -52.54 22.58 -20.99
CA MET A 33 -53.82 22.82 -20.31
C MET A 33 -54.93 21.82 -20.64
N ALA A 34 -54.86 21.13 -21.78
CA ALA A 34 -55.83 20.10 -22.16
C ALA A 34 -55.55 18.76 -21.45
N MET A 35 -54.27 18.41 -21.31
CA MET A 35 -53.87 17.21 -20.56
C MET A 35 -54.08 17.38 -19.06
N ASP A 36 -53.81 18.58 -18.53
CA ASP A 36 -54.01 18.90 -17.11
C ASP A 36 -55.48 18.62 -16.68
N ARG A 37 -56.46 19.06 -17.48
CA ARG A 37 -57.89 18.79 -17.25
C ARG A 37 -58.28 17.31 -17.35
N VAL A 38 -57.64 16.55 -18.25
CA VAL A 38 -57.86 15.09 -18.36
C VAL A 38 -57.32 14.39 -17.12
N LEU A 39 -56.15 14.81 -16.62
CA LEU A 39 -55.57 14.29 -15.37
C LEU A 39 -56.41 14.68 -14.15
N GLU A 40 -56.92 15.90 -14.06
CA GLU A 40 -57.86 16.33 -13.01
C GLU A 40 -59.14 15.46 -13.01
N ALA A 41 -59.75 15.23 -14.19
CA ALA A 41 -60.93 14.39 -14.32
C ALA A 41 -60.67 12.92 -13.93
N LEU A 42 -59.53 12.35 -14.34
CA LEU A 42 -59.10 10.99 -13.97
C LEU A 42 -58.84 10.85 -12.46
N LEU A 43 -58.24 11.87 -11.83
CA LEU A 43 -57.95 11.88 -10.39
C LEU A 43 -59.19 12.19 -9.52
N ALA A 44 -60.27 12.68 -10.12
CA ALA A 44 -61.55 12.92 -9.46
C ALA A 44 -62.51 11.71 -9.47
N LEU A 45 -62.12 10.59 -10.10
CA LEU A 45 -62.91 9.36 -10.11
C LEU A 45 -62.94 8.73 -8.69
N PRO A 46 -64.13 8.39 -8.13
CA PRO A 46 -64.24 7.84 -6.78
C PRO A 46 -63.74 6.39 -6.68
N ASP A 47 -63.89 5.61 -7.76
CA ASP A 47 -63.19 4.34 -7.98
C ASP A 47 -62.58 4.37 -9.39
N PRO A 48 -61.28 4.72 -9.52
CA PRO A 48 -60.62 4.76 -10.81
C PRO A 48 -60.32 3.36 -11.37
N SER A 49 -60.38 2.29 -10.57
CA SER A 49 -60.14 0.93 -11.07
C SER A 49 -61.34 0.50 -11.91
N VAL A 50 -62.52 0.45 -11.29
CA VAL A 50 -63.76 0.02 -11.95
C VAL A 50 -64.16 0.96 -13.09
N ALA A 51 -63.96 2.27 -12.91
CA ALA A 51 -64.29 3.25 -13.95
C ALA A 51 -63.39 3.14 -15.19
N LEU A 52 -62.09 2.83 -15.03
CA LEU A 52 -61.18 2.63 -16.16
C LEU A 52 -61.37 1.27 -16.82
N GLU A 53 -61.64 0.21 -16.05
CA GLU A 53 -61.91 -1.14 -16.54
C GLU A 53 -63.14 -1.16 -17.47
N LEU A 54 -64.29 -0.69 -17.00
CA LEU A 54 -65.53 -0.59 -17.80
C LEU A 54 -65.37 0.33 -19.03
N SER A 55 -64.57 1.40 -18.91
CA SER A 55 -64.28 2.30 -20.04
C SER A 55 -63.37 1.63 -21.09
N LEU A 56 -62.43 0.79 -20.65
CA LEU A 56 -61.53 0.04 -21.52
C LEU A 56 -62.28 -1.09 -22.25
N GLU A 57 -63.12 -1.85 -21.54
CA GLU A 57 -64.00 -2.86 -22.14
C GLU A 57 -64.90 -2.23 -23.22
N SER A 58 -65.60 -1.13 -22.90
CA SER A 58 -66.43 -0.42 -23.87
C SER A 58 -65.65 0.10 -25.08
N LEU A 59 -64.39 0.50 -24.91
CA LEU A 59 -63.51 0.87 -26.01
C LEU A 59 -63.06 -0.32 -26.86
N LEU A 60 -62.85 -1.49 -26.26
CA LEU A 60 -62.50 -2.74 -26.97
C LEU A 60 -63.69 -3.29 -27.76
N ASP A 61 -64.90 -3.27 -27.20
CA ASP A 61 -66.14 -3.63 -27.89
C ASP A 61 -66.43 -2.69 -29.08
N SER A 62 -65.95 -1.43 -29.01
CA SER A 62 -66.04 -0.47 -30.13
C SER A 62 -65.02 -0.71 -31.26
N ARG A 63 -64.30 -1.84 -31.29
CA ARG A 63 -63.32 -2.20 -32.33
C ARG A 63 -63.71 -3.51 -33.04
N LEU A 64 -63.79 -3.44 -34.37
CA LEU A 64 -64.17 -4.57 -35.24
C LEU A 64 -63.00 -5.49 -35.63
N LEU A 65 -61.76 -5.09 -35.36
CA LEU A 65 -60.54 -5.83 -35.70
C LEU A 65 -59.77 -6.15 -34.42
N GLU A 66 -59.42 -7.42 -34.21
CA GLU A 66 -58.62 -7.84 -33.04
C GLU A 66 -57.26 -7.12 -32.99
N SER A 67 -56.62 -6.90 -34.14
CA SER A 67 -55.37 -6.13 -34.23
C SER A 67 -55.48 -4.67 -33.75
N ASP A 68 -56.69 -4.09 -33.76
CA ASP A 68 -56.93 -2.76 -33.20
C ASP A 68 -57.29 -2.81 -31.71
N LYS A 69 -57.76 -3.96 -31.21
CA LYS A 69 -57.90 -4.23 -29.76
C LYS A 69 -56.54 -4.43 -29.11
N ASP A 70 -55.69 -5.28 -29.68
CA ASP A 70 -54.31 -5.52 -29.20
C ASP A 70 -53.53 -4.20 -29.04
N ARG A 71 -53.58 -3.34 -30.07
CA ARG A 71 -52.92 -2.02 -30.06
C ARG A 71 -53.55 -1.03 -29.09
N LEU A 72 -54.83 -1.19 -28.76
CA LEU A 72 -55.52 -0.38 -27.75
C LEU A 72 -55.14 -0.81 -26.33
N ILE A 73 -54.98 -2.12 -26.10
CA ILE A 73 -54.44 -2.68 -24.85
C ILE A 73 -52.98 -2.24 -24.66
N GLU A 74 -52.14 -2.38 -25.69
CA GLU A 74 -50.73 -1.95 -25.65
C GLU A 74 -50.61 -0.44 -25.34
N GLY A 75 -51.35 0.41 -26.06
CA GLY A 75 -51.39 1.85 -25.81
C GLY A 75 -51.93 2.22 -24.41
N ALA A 76 -52.88 1.45 -23.86
CA ALA A 76 -53.36 1.63 -22.49
C ALA A 76 -52.29 1.24 -21.45
N MET A 77 -51.55 0.15 -21.67
CA MET A 77 -50.42 -0.24 -20.82
C MET A 77 -49.28 0.79 -20.86
N GLU A 78 -48.94 1.31 -22.04
CA GLU A 78 -47.96 2.39 -22.19
C GLU A 78 -48.39 3.66 -21.46
N ALA A 79 -49.63 4.11 -21.66
CA ALA A 79 -50.17 5.31 -21.02
C ALA A 79 -50.21 5.17 -19.48
N GLY A 80 -50.70 4.04 -18.97
CA GLY A 80 -50.71 3.73 -17.54
C GLY A 80 -49.30 3.68 -16.93
N SER A 81 -48.36 3.05 -17.63
CA SER A 81 -46.95 2.98 -17.21
C SER A 81 -46.27 4.36 -17.20
N ALA A 82 -46.54 5.18 -18.23
CA ALA A 82 -46.04 6.54 -18.33
C ALA A 82 -46.60 7.44 -17.22
N LEU A 83 -47.89 7.33 -16.91
CA LEU A 83 -48.55 8.05 -15.82
C LEU A 83 -48.02 7.62 -14.45
N LEU A 84 -47.90 6.31 -14.20
CA LEU A 84 -47.34 5.76 -12.95
C LEU A 84 -45.92 6.27 -12.70
N GLU A 85 -45.05 6.23 -13.71
CA GLU A 85 -43.68 6.70 -13.55
C GLU A 85 -43.58 8.24 -13.56
N ALA A 86 -44.50 8.97 -14.20
CA ALA A 86 -44.63 10.42 -13.99
C ALA A 86 -45.03 10.78 -12.55
N ALA A 87 -45.99 10.06 -11.96
CA ALA A 87 -46.38 10.21 -10.57
C ALA A 87 -45.23 9.88 -9.61
N ARG A 88 -44.52 8.77 -9.85
CA ARG A 88 -43.31 8.39 -9.09
C ARG A 88 -42.20 9.44 -9.20
N ARG A 89 -41.90 9.99 -10.39
CA ARG A 89 -40.97 11.12 -10.56
C ARG A 89 -41.39 12.34 -9.75
N SER A 90 -42.67 12.70 -9.77
CA SER A 90 -43.23 13.83 -9.02
C SER A 90 -43.18 13.64 -7.51
N ALA A 91 -43.47 12.43 -7.01
CA ALA A 91 -43.30 12.07 -5.60
C ALA A 91 -41.82 12.19 -5.17
N ARG A 92 -40.88 11.62 -5.95
CA ARG A 92 -39.43 11.73 -5.69
C ARG A 92 -38.95 13.20 -5.73
N ARG A 93 -39.49 14.03 -6.62
CA ARG A 93 -39.24 15.49 -6.66
C ARG A 93 -39.77 16.22 -5.42
N ARG A 94 -40.98 15.89 -4.94
CA ARG A 94 -41.54 16.47 -3.70
C ARG A 94 -40.72 16.08 -2.47
N ALA A 95 -40.36 14.81 -2.33
CA ALA A 95 -39.49 14.33 -1.25
C ALA A 95 -38.11 15.02 -1.27
N SER A 96 -37.49 15.17 -2.45
CA SER A 96 -36.21 15.88 -2.61
C SER A 96 -36.31 17.36 -2.16
N LYS A 97 -37.41 18.05 -2.49
CA LYS A 97 -37.68 19.41 -2.00
C LYS A 97 -37.89 19.47 -0.48
N HIS A 98 -38.70 18.56 0.07
CA HIS A 98 -38.94 18.48 1.52
C HIS A 98 -37.64 18.25 2.30
N ASN A 99 -36.81 17.30 1.85
CA ASN A 99 -35.54 17.02 2.50
C ASN A 99 -34.60 18.24 2.46
N PHE A 100 -34.63 19.04 1.39
CA PHE A 100 -33.87 20.29 1.31
C PHE A 100 -34.41 21.40 2.23
N SER A 101 -35.73 21.52 2.40
CA SER A 101 -36.31 22.51 3.32
C SER A 101 -36.21 22.13 4.80
N SER A 102 -36.15 20.84 5.11
CA SER A 102 -36.14 20.32 6.48
C SER A 102 -34.74 19.92 6.98
N TRP A 103 -33.70 20.07 6.15
CA TRP A 103 -32.31 19.85 6.54
C TRP A 103 -31.71 21.16 7.10
N PRO A 104 -31.13 21.15 8.32
CA PRO A 104 -30.75 22.38 9.01
C PRO A 104 -29.45 23.03 8.50
N LEU A 105 -28.71 22.37 7.60
CA LEU A 105 -27.45 22.87 7.08
C LEU A 105 -27.60 23.31 5.62
N ALA A 106 -26.98 24.43 5.26
CA ALA A 106 -26.78 24.81 3.87
C ALA A 106 -25.94 23.77 3.11
N SER A 107 -25.99 23.78 1.78
CA SER A 107 -25.28 22.80 0.96
C SER A 107 -23.76 22.87 1.13
N ASP A 108 -23.18 24.07 1.31
CA ASP A 108 -21.74 24.23 1.54
C ASP A 108 -21.31 23.68 2.90
N LEU A 109 -22.12 23.89 3.96
CA LEU A 109 -21.90 23.29 5.28
C LEU A 109 -22.03 21.77 5.23
N THR A 110 -22.99 21.26 4.45
CA THR A 110 -23.17 19.81 4.24
C THR A 110 -21.96 19.21 3.51
N ILE A 111 -21.43 19.88 2.48
CA ILE A 111 -20.19 19.50 1.78
C ILE A 111 -18.98 19.55 2.73
N LYS A 112 -18.87 20.57 3.59
CA LYS A 112 -17.81 20.68 4.61
C LYS A 112 -17.87 19.58 5.67
N VAL A 113 -19.05 19.06 6.01
CA VAL A 113 -19.20 17.86 6.85
C VAL A 113 -18.81 16.61 6.07
N PHE A 114 -19.23 16.49 4.81
CA PHE A 114 -18.96 15.32 3.98
C PHE A 114 -17.46 15.17 3.62
N SER A 115 -16.71 16.27 3.48
CA SER A 115 -15.24 16.26 3.33
C SER A 115 -14.46 15.92 4.62
N LYS A 116 -15.17 15.55 5.70
CA LYS A 116 -14.63 14.97 6.94
C LYS A 116 -15.11 13.54 7.22
N LEU A 117 -15.93 12.97 6.33
CA LEU A 117 -16.28 11.55 6.37
C LEU A 117 -15.16 10.72 5.75
N ASP A 118 -15.01 9.47 6.20
CA ASP A 118 -14.24 8.48 5.46
C ASP A 118 -14.95 8.07 4.16
N THR A 119 -14.22 7.40 3.28
CA THR A 119 -14.69 7.02 1.94
C THR A 119 -15.90 6.07 1.98
N GLN A 120 -16.08 5.25 3.02
CA GLN A 120 -17.25 4.37 3.17
C GLN A 120 -18.48 5.15 3.68
N SER A 121 -18.33 5.96 4.73
CA SER A 121 -19.41 6.82 5.24
C SER A 121 -19.89 7.84 4.21
N LEU A 122 -19.00 8.38 3.38
CA LEU A 122 -19.36 9.22 2.24
C LEU A 122 -20.25 8.47 1.23
N CYS A 123 -19.94 7.21 0.92
CA CYS A 123 -20.76 6.38 0.04
C CYS A 123 -22.15 6.10 0.63
N HIS A 124 -22.23 5.83 1.94
CA HIS A 124 -23.51 5.65 2.64
C HIS A 124 -24.34 6.95 2.67
N ALA A 125 -23.71 8.11 2.91
CA ALA A 125 -24.35 9.41 2.84
C ALA A 125 -24.90 9.67 1.42
N ALA A 126 -24.10 9.44 0.38
CA ALA A 126 -24.52 9.58 -1.02
C ALA A 126 -25.74 8.71 -1.37
N ALA A 127 -25.77 7.47 -0.87
CA ALA A 127 -26.88 6.53 -1.09
C ALA A 127 -28.17 6.91 -0.33
N THR A 128 -28.08 7.71 0.74
CA THR A 128 -29.21 7.99 1.64
C THR A 128 -30.33 8.79 0.96
N CYS A 129 -30.01 9.85 0.20
CA CYS A 129 -31.02 10.58 -0.57
C CYS A 129 -30.43 11.44 -1.71
N SER A 130 -31.29 11.85 -2.65
CA SER A 130 -30.90 12.69 -3.81
C SER A 130 -30.27 14.05 -3.47
N MET A 131 -30.49 14.58 -2.26
CA MET A 131 -29.83 15.80 -1.79
C MET A 131 -28.41 15.50 -1.30
N PHE A 132 -28.25 14.48 -0.46
CA PHE A 132 -26.93 14.05 -0.01
C PHE A 132 -26.06 13.57 -1.17
N ASN A 133 -26.61 12.83 -2.14
CA ASN A 133 -25.88 12.45 -3.35
C ASN A 133 -25.25 13.66 -4.07
N LYS A 134 -26.00 14.77 -4.23
CA LYS A 134 -25.49 16.01 -4.84
C LYS A 134 -24.37 16.68 -4.02
N CYS A 135 -24.43 16.59 -2.69
CA CYS A 135 -23.37 17.12 -1.83
C CYS A 135 -22.13 16.20 -1.86
N ALA A 136 -22.35 14.89 -1.84
CA ALA A 136 -21.32 13.85 -1.90
C ALA A 136 -20.72 13.66 -3.30
N THR A 137 -21.22 14.34 -4.33
CA THR A 137 -20.55 14.49 -5.64
C THR A 137 -19.63 15.71 -5.70
N ASP A 138 -19.56 16.55 -4.67
CA ASP A 138 -18.62 17.67 -4.65
C ASP A 138 -17.16 17.18 -4.58
N PRO A 139 -16.23 17.73 -5.39
CA PRO A 139 -14.83 17.31 -5.39
C PRO A 139 -14.11 17.39 -4.04
N MET A 140 -14.47 18.31 -3.14
CA MET A 140 -13.85 18.39 -1.81
C MET A 140 -14.16 17.17 -0.95
N CYS A 141 -15.25 16.44 -1.22
CA CYS A 141 -15.57 15.20 -0.53
C CYS A 141 -14.57 14.07 -0.84
N TYR A 142 -13.82 14.17 -1.94
CA TYR A 142 -12.83 13.16 -2.38
C TYR A 142 -11.39 13.65 -2.19
N ALA A 143 -11.15 14.67 -1.36
CA ALA A 143 -9.80 15.17 -1.10
C ALA A 143 -8.89 14.13 -0.42
N ASN A 144 -9.47 13.23 0.37
CA ASN A 144 -8.76 12.11 1.00
C ASN A 144 -9.50 10.82 0.66
N ILE A 145 -8.87 9.96 -0.14
CA ILE A 145 -9.42 8.68 -0.58
C ILE A 145 -8.66 7.57 0.15
N ASP A 146 -9.34 6.87 1.05
CA ASP A 146 -8.82 5.64 1.65
C ASP A 146 -9.62 4.45 1.10
N LEU A 147 -8.99 3.69 0.21
CA LEU A 147 -9.52 2.47 -0.37
C LEU A 147 -8.67 1.27 0.06
N THR A 148 -8.03 1.36 1.23
CA THR A 148 -7.40 0.20 1.86
C THR A 148 -8.45 -0.70 2.51
N ALA A 149 -8.32 -2.01 2.31
CA ALA A 149 -9.24 -2.99 2.88
C ALA A 149 -8.52 -4.32 3.16
N GLU A 150 -8.98 -5.05 4.18
CA GLU A 150 -8.50 -6.41 4.45
C GLU A 150 -8.96 -7.43 3.40
N VAL A 151 -9.94 -7.06 2.55
CA VAL A 151 -10.53 -7.91 1.50
C VAL A 151 -10.54 -7.13 0.17
N PRO A 152 -9.96 -7.65 -0.93
CA PRO A 152 -9.78 -6.91 -2.19
C PRO A 152 -11.07 -6.78 -3.00
N LYS A 153 -11.97 -5.88 -2.58
CA LYS A 153 -13.23 -5.56 -3.28
C LYS A 153 -13.12 -4.38 -4.24
N VAL A 154 -12.05 -3.59 -4.14
CA VAL A 154 -11.83 -2.38 -4.93
C VAL A 154 -11.08 -2.71 -6.22
N ASN A 155 -11.60 -2.24 -7.35
CA ASN A 155 -11.00 -2.40 -8.68
C ASN A 155 -10.57 -1.05 -9.29
N ASN A 156 -9.85 -1.10 -10.40
CA ASN A 156 -9.29 0.11 -11.05
C ASN A 156 -10.37 1.11 -11.50
N THR A 157 -11.59 0.68 -11.82
CA THR A 157 -12.65 1.59 -12.27
C THR A 157 -13.23 2.39 -11.11
N VAL A 158 -13.36 1.81 -9.91
CA VAL A 158 -13.71 2.56 -8.68
C VAL A 158 -12.63 3.58 -8.35
N VAL A 159 -11.35 3.18 -8.35
CA VAL A 159 -10.22 4.08 -8.08
C VAL A 159 -10.20 5.25 -9.06
N SER A 160 -10.24 4.97 -10.36
CA SER A 160 -10.27 5.99 -11.43
C SER A 160 -11.46 6.94 -11.28
N THR A 161 -12.66 6.41 -10.99
CA THR A 161 -13.87 7.22 -10.78
C THR A 161 -13.72 8.17 -9.59
N MET A 162 -13.12 7.73 -8.48
CA MET A 162 -12.95 8.60 -7.30
C MET A 162 -11.85 9.65 -7.51
N ILE A 163 -10.74 9.30 -8.17
CA ILE A 163 -9.70 10.26 -8.57
C ILE A 163 -10.27 11.33 -9.52
N GLN A 164 -11.07 10.93 -10.50
CA GLN A 164 -11.75 11.86 -11.41
C GLN A 164 -12.77 12.77 -10.71
N ARG A 165 -13.46 12.29 -9.66
CA ARG A 165 -14.36 13.13 -8.84
C ARG A 165 -13.60 14.14 -8.00
N ALA A 166 -12.46 13.76 -7.43
CA ALA A 166 -11.60 14.69 -6.69
C ALA A 166 -11.00 15.76 -7.61
N GLY A 167 -10.51 15.32 -8.78
CA GLY A 167 -9.71 16.14 -9.68
C GLY A 167 -8.59 16.84 -8.91
N LYS A 168 -8.44 18.14 -9.15
CA LYS A 168 -7.47 19.02 -8.46
C LYS A 168 -7.64 19.17 -6.93
N ASN A 169 -8.63 18.53 -6.30
CA ASN A 169 -8.81 18.59 -4.85
C ASN A 169 -8.21 17.38 -4.13
N LEU A 170 -7.72 16.38 -4.86
CA LEU A 170 -7.07 15.20 -4.29
C LEU A 170 -5.79 15.59 -3.54
N GLN A 171 -5.67 15.14 -2.28
CA GLN A 171 -4.55 15.43 -1.38
C GLN A 171 -3.95 14.16 -0.76
N SER A 172 -4.76 13.13 -0.48
CA SER A 172 -4.27 11.81 -0.05
C SER A 172 -5.00 10.69 -0.80
N LEU A 173 -4.24 9.70 -1.24
CA LEU A 173 -4.74 8.50 -1.92
C LEU A 173 -4.07 7.26 -1.33
N LYS A 174 -4.87 6.33 -0.79
CA LYS A 174 -4.39 5.05 -0.27
C LYS A 174 -5.09 3.87 -0.92
N LEU A 175 -4.31 2.90 -1.39
CA LEU A 175 -4.77 1.80 -2.24
C LEU A 175 -4.21 0.44 -1.80
N GLY A 176 -5.04 -0.59 -1.94
CA GLY A 176 -4.61 -1.99 -1.86
C GLY A 176 -4.93 -2.68 -0.54
N ILE A 177 -4.23 -3.78 -0.26
CA ILE A 177 -4.50 -4.62 0.92
C ILE A 177 -3.53 -4.22 2.03
N ARG A 178 -4.00 -3.44 2.99
CA ARG A 178 -3.19 -3.06 4.15
C ARG A 178 -2.96 -4.27 5.05
N PRO A 179 -1.73 -4.55 5.52
CA PRO A 179 -1.49 -5.56 6.55
C PRO A 179 -2.32 -5.27 7.80
N SER A 180 -3.10 -6.25 8.26
CA SER A 180 -3.96 -6.09 9.43
C SER A 180 -3.11 -5.85 10.70
N PRO A 181 -3.48 -4.92 11.61
CA PRO A 181 -2.71 -4.66 12.83
C PRO A 181 -2.61 -5.88 13.78
N ALA A 182 -3.37 -6.95 13.52
CA ALA A 182 -3.12 -8.25 14.16
C ALA A 182 -1.67 -8.74 13.92
N SER A 183 -1.11 -8.59 12.71
CA SER A 183 0.29 -8.96 12.44
C SER A 183 1.30 -7.92 12.91
N ALA A 184 0.88 -6.71 13.30
CA ALA A 184 1.74 -5.81 14.10
C ALA A 184 1.94 -6.34 15.53
N THR A 185 1.07 -7.24 16.02
CA THR A 185 1.32 -8.02 17.25
C THR A 185 2.19 -9.26 16.97
N GLU A 186 2.31 -9.68 15.70
CA GLU A 186 3.25 -10.74 15.27
C GLU A 186 4.71 -10.26 15.13
N LEU A 187 5.02 -9.01 15.50
CA LEU A 187 6.39 -8.53 15.81
C LEU A 187 7.09 -9.30 16.95
N CYS A 188 6.47 -10.35 17.49
CA CYS A 188 7.03 -11.28 18.48
C CYS A 188 6.78 -12.76 18.12
N ARG A 189 6.61 -13.11 16.83
CA ARG A 189 6.66 -14.51 16.36
C ARG A 189 7.72 -14.69 15.27
N PRO A 190 8.51 -15.78 15.28
CA PRO A 190 9.63 -15.92 14.36
C PRO A 190 9.14 -16.22 12.93
N LEU A 191 9.56 -15.39 11.97
CA LEU A 191 9.55 -15.77 10.56
C LEU A 191 10.57 -16.89 10.36
N SER A 192 10.10 -18.13 10.36
CA SER A 192 10.87 -19.33 10.02
C SER A 192 11.14 -19.34 8.51
N TYR A 193 12.36 -18.94 8.12
CA TYR A 193 12.81 -19.10 6.75
C TYR A 193 12.90 -20.59 6.39
N SER A 194 12.38 -20.95 5.22
CA SER A 194 12.57 -22.28 4.63
C SER A 194 13.43 -22.11 3.38
N THR A 195 14.74 -22.25 3.56
CA THR A 195 15.70 -22.41 2.47
C THR A 195 15.41 -23.70 1.71
N ARG A 196 15.52 -23.65 0.38
CA ARG A 196 15.58 -24.82 -0.51
C ARG A 196 16.47 -24.48 -1.69
N ASN A 197 17.54 -25.24 -1.86
CA ASN A 197 18.37 -25.19 -3.07
C ASN A 197 17.70 -25.96 -4.24
N PRO A 198 18.09 -25.66 -5.49
CA PRO A 198 17.66 -26.40 -6.68
C PRO A 198 18.48 -27.69 -6.88
N MET A 199 17.95 -28.60 -7.71
CA MET A 199 18.42 -29.97 -7.97
C MET A 199 18.40 -30.87 -6.70
N ASP A 200 17.92 -32.12 -6.73
CA ASP A 200 17.81 -33.05 -7.86
C ASP A 200 16.42 -33.69 -8.07
N THR A 201 16.26 -34.39 -9.20
CA THR A 201 15.01 -35.05 -9.61
C THR A 201 15.01 -36.56 -9.39
N SER A 202 14.07 -37.07 -8.59
CA SER A 202 13.05 -38.04 -9.07
C SER A 202 12.03 -38.49 -8.00
N GLY A 203 10.75 -38.34 -8.30
CA GLY A 203 9.84 -39.49 -8.21
C GLY A 203 9.14 -39.88 -6.89
N LEU A 204 8.63 -38.95 -6.07
CA LEU A 204 7.48 -39.25 -5.18
C LEU A 204 6.40 -38.15 -5.19
N SER A 205 5.14 -38.57 -5.04
CA SER A 205 3.91 -37.85 -5.40
C SER A 205 3.77 -36.43 -4.80
N TRP A 206 3.67 -35.41 -5.67
CA TRP A 206 3.37 -34.02 -5.30
C TRP A 206 1.87 -33.83 -4.96
N SER A 207 1.41 -34.45 -3.86
CA SER A 207 -0.03 -34.49 -3.54
C SER A 207 -0.42 -34.11 -2.10
N GLN A 208 0.51 -33.61 -1.27
CA GLN A 208 0.14 -32.79 -0.10
C GLN A 208 0.39 -31.31 -0.37
N LYS A 209 -0.64 -30.67 -0.95
CA LYS A 209 -0.74 -29.21 -1.02
C LYS A 209 -0.78 -28.67 0.40
N ARG A 210 0.22 -27.89 0.83
CA ARG A 210 -0.05 -26.83 1.83
C ARG A 210 -1.26 -26.07 1.33
N PRO A 211 -2.32 -25.83 2.12
CA PRO A 211 -3.42 -25.01 1.65
C PRO A 211 -2.86 -23.64 1.30
N ARG A 212 -2.99 -23.25 0.03
CA ARG A 212 -3.04 -21.83 -0.34
C ARG A 212 -4.37 -21.29 0.20
N GLN A 213 -4.46 -21.18 1.53
CA GLN A 213 -5.51 -20.41 2.19
C GLN A 213 -5.38 -19.00 1.61
N GLY A 214 -6.42 -18.55 0.91
CA GLY A 214 -6.24 -17.56 -0.14
C GLY A 214 -5.67 -16.25 0.39
N ARG A 215 -4.43 -15.91 0.01
CA ARG A 215 -4.12 -14.51 -0.29
C ARG A 215 -5.02 -14.14 -1.47
N GLU A 216 -6.18 -13.57 -1.16
CA GLU A 216 -6.99 -12.91 -2.16
C GLU A 216 -6.15 -11.77 -2.72
N THR A 217 -5.63 -11.95 -3.94
CA THR A 217 -4.74 -10.96 -4.57
C THR A 217 -5.51 -9.68 -4.88
N SER A 218 -4.84 -8.53 -4.86
CA SER A 218 -5.55 -7.28 -5.10
C SER A 218 -6.18 -7.30 -6.50
N LEU A 219 -7.44 -6.86 -6.61
CA LEU A 219 -8.09 -6.60 -7.89
C LEU A 219 -7.51 -5.36 -8.59
N LEU A 220 -6.63 -4.63 -7.90
CA LEU A 220 -5.87 -3.53 -8.46
C LEU A 220 -4.73 -4.04 -9.35
N THR A 221 -4.41 -3.25 -10.37
CA THR A 221 -3.26 -3.50 -11.26
C THR A 221 -2.58 -2.17 -11.58
N ARG A 222 -1.50 -2.20 -12.35
CA ARG A 222 -0.81 -1.02 -12.91
C ARG A 222 -1.72 0.08 -13.47
N SER A 223 -2.94 -0.23 -13.93
CA SER A 223 -3.89 0.79 -14.40
C SER A 223 -4.70 1.51 -13.30
N CYS A 224 -4.51 1.22 -12.01
CA CYS A 224 -5.19 1.94 -10.92
C CYS A 224 -4.70 3.40 -10.76
N LEU A 225 -3.42 3.69 -11.06
CA LEU A 225 -2.84 5.03 -10.90
C LEU A 225 -2.95 5.92 -12.15
N LEU A 226 -3.35 5.40 -13.31
CA LEU A 226 -3.39 6.15 -14.57
C LEU A 226 -4.23 7.45 -14.46
N ALA A 227 -5.29 7.44 -13.66
CA ALA A 227 -6.14 8.61 -13.46
C ALA A 227 -5.43 9.80 -12.78
N LEU A 228 -4.27 9.61 -12.14
CA LEU A 228 -3.43 10.71 -11.63
C LEU A 228 -2.78 11.51 -12.76
N SER A 229 -2.39 10.83 -13.85
CA SER A 229 -1.70 11.39 -15.01
C SER A 229 -2.64 11.83 -16.15
N VAL A 230 -3.93 11.48 -16.08
CA VAL A 230 -4.98 11.92 -17.01
C VAL A 230 -5.20 13.44 -16.91
N ASP A 231 -5.73 14.05 -17.99
CA ASP A 231 -6.04 15.48 -18.10
C ASP A 231 -4.87 16.40 -17.70
N GLY A 232 -3.66 16.05 -18.16
CA GLY A 232 -2.44 16.80 -17.91
C GLY A 232 -1.89 16.66 -16.49
N GLY A 233 -2.26 15.60 -15.77
CA GLY A 233 -1.81 15.38 -14.40
C GLY A 233 -2.63 16.13 -13.34
N ALA A 234 -3.80 16.68 -13.70
CA ALA A 234 -4.54 17.60 -12.85
C ALA A 234 -4.97 17.03 -11.49
N ALA A 235 -5.10 15.70 -11.36
CA ALA A 235 -5.41 15.03 -10.09
C ALA A 235 -4.14 14.67 -9.28
N GLY A 236 -3.04 14.29 -9.93
CA GLY A 236 -1.75 14.09 -9.26
C GLY A 236 -1.13 15.40 -8.75
N THR A 237 -1.36 16.52 -9.45
CA THR A 237 -0.67 17.81 -9.22
C THR A 237 -0.78 18.31 -7.78
N LEU A 238 -1.86 18.04 -7.05
CA LEU A 238 -2.04 18.50 -5.66
C LEU A 238 -2.04 17.37 -4.62
N LEU A 239 -1.68 16.15 -5.05
CA LEU A 239 -1.50 14.99 -4.19
C LEU A 239 -0.28 15.19 -3.27
N ARG A 240 -0.51 15.07 -1.96
CA ARG A 240 0.51 15.20 -0.90
C ARG A 240 0.88 13.87 -0.26
N SER A 241 0.00 12.87 -0.33
CA SER A 241 0.17 11.55 0.28
C SER A 241 -0.27 10.44 -0.69
N LEU A 242 0.62 9.48 -0.95
CA LEU A 242 0.37 8.32 -1.81
C LEU A 242 0.81 7.04 -1.09
N HIS A 243 -0.15 6.20 -0.68
CA HIS A 243 0.13 4.96 0.06
C HIS A 243 -0.36 3.73 -0.72
N LEU A 244 0.52 2.76 -0.99
CA LEU A 244 0.28 1.60 -1.84
C LEU A 244 0.66 0.30 -1.12
N TYR A 245 -0.30 -0.62 -0.97
CA TYR A 245 -0.12 -1.85 -0.18
C TYR A 245 -0.46 -3.12 -1.00
N ASN A 246 0.50 -4.04 -1.14
CA ASN A 246 0.31 -5.39 -1.68
C ASN A 246 -0.47 -5.45 -3.02
N ILE A 247 -0.09 -4.59 -3.97
CA ILE A 247 -0.65 -4.55 -5.33
C ILE A 247 0.24 -5.41 -6.24
N ASP A 248 0.02 -6.73 -6.23
CA ASP A 248 0.85 -7.75 -6.93
C ASP A 248 1.04 -7.49 -8.44
N LYS A 249 0.18 -6.67 -9.05
CA LYS A 249 0.11 -6.38 -10.50
C LYS A 249 0.51 -4.93 -10.83
N MET A 250 1.18 -4.23 -9.92
CA MET A 250 1.84 -2.96 -10.21
C MET A 250 3.16 -3.21 -10.96
N ASP A 251 3.60 -2.27 -11.80
CA ASP A 251 4.93 -2.30 -12.40
C ASP A 251 5.64 -0.95 -12.25
N ASN A 252 6.98 -0.96 -12.40
CA ASN A 252 7.81 0.26 -12.33
C ASN A 252 7.32 1.36 -13.27
N SER A 253 6.85 0.99 -14.48
CA SER A 253 6.44 1.96 -15.50
C SER A 253 5.23 2.78 -15.04
N ALA A 254 4.18 2.11 -14.54
CA ALA A 254 3.00 2.79 -14.01
C ALA A 254 3.29 3.58 -12.74
N LEU A 255 4.15 3.08 -11.84
CA LEU A 255 4.52 3.80 -10.62
C LEU A 255 5.32 5.07 -10.94
N CYS A 256 6.36 5.00 -11.77
CA CYS A 256 7.12 6.18 -12.19
C CYS A 256 6.24 7.18 -12.97
N THR A 257 5.34 6.72 -13.84
CA THR A 257 4.38 7.58 -14.55
C THR A 257 3.41 8.31 -13.61
N ALA A 258 3.05 7.69 -12.49
CA ALA A 258 2.23 8.33 -11.46
C ALA A 258 3.03 9.35 -10.63
N LEU A 259 4.27 9.02 -10.26
CA LEU A 259 5.17 9.92 -9.53
C LEU A 259 5.50 11.19 -10.34
N SER A 260 5.73 11.08 -11.65
CA SER A 260 5.88 12.24 -12.55
C SER A 260 4.64 13.13 -12.65
N ALA A 261 3.45 12.66 -12.23
CA ALA A 261 2.25 13.49 -12.13
C ALA A 261 2.06 14.15 -10.75
N CYS A 262 2.90 13.85 -9.76
CA CYS A 262 2.71 14.24 -8.35
C CYS A 262 3.87 15.09 -7.76
N PRO A 263 4.23 16.25 -8.33
CA PRO A 263 5.43 17.00 -7.94
C PRO A 263 5.41 17.61 -6.52
N TYR A 264 4.23 17.73 -5.90
CA TYR A 264 4.04 18.26 -4.54
C TYR A 264 3.78 17.16 -3.49
N LEU A 265 4.15 15.91 -3.81
CA LEU A 265 4.09 14.79 -2.88
C LEU A 265 5.01 15.05 -1.66
N LEU A 266 4.48 14.84 -0.46
CA LEU A 266 5.20 14.97 0.81
C LEU A 266 5.49 13.60 1.43
N ASP A 267 4.57 12.64 1.25
CA ASP A 267 4.55 11.35 1.93
C ASP A 267 4.26 10.20 0.95
N LEU A 268 5.24 9.32 0.75
CA LEU A 268 5.15 8.15 -0.12
C LEU A 268 5.39 6.87 0.70
N GLU A 269 4.40 5.97 0.69
CA GLU A 269 4.44 4.68 1.40
C GLU A 269 4.16 3.54 0.42
N VAL A 270 5.12 2.64 0.24
CA VAL A 270 5.08 1.55 -0.75
C VAL A 270 5.46 0.24 -0.08
N VAL A 271 4.48 -0.63 0.15
CA VAL A 271 4.64 -1.85 0.95
C VAL A 271 4.22 -3.07 0.14
N GLY A 272 5.12 -4.06 0.01
CA GLY A 272 4.82 -5.33 -0.64
C GLY A 272 4.52 -5.22 -2.13
N LEU A 273 5.10 -4.24 -2.83
CA LEU A 273 5.03 -4.15 -4.29
C LEU A 273 6.26 -4.79 -4.94
N HIS A 274 6.06 -5.50 -6.04
CA HIS A 274 7.14 -6.11 -6.83
C HIS A 274 7.70 -5.10 -7.85
N VAL A 275 8.37 -4.06 -7.33
CA VAL A 275 9.00 -2.97 -8.09
C VAL A 275 10.50 -2.89 -7.76
N GLU A 276 11.30 -2.29 -8.66
CA GLU A 276 12.73 -2.10 -8.44
C GLU A 276 12.93 -0.85 -7.58
N LEU A 277 13.62 -0.96 -6.44
CA LEU A 277 13.83 0.20 -5.57
C LEU A 277 14.58 1.30 -6.32
N LYS A 278 15.61 0.94 -7.09
CA LYS A 278 16.42 1.91 -7.85
C LYS A 278 15.55 2.81 -8.74
N ARG A 279 14.79 2.23 -9.68
CA ARG A 279 13.96 3.01 -10.62
C ARG A 279 12.93 3.89 -9.92
N THR A 280 12.40 3.42 -8.80
CA THR A 280 11.41 4.18 -8.05
C THR A 280 12.05 5.37 -7.35
N LEU A 281 13.26 5.22 -6.81
CA LEU A 281 14.03 6.33 -6.23
C LEU A 281 14.58 7.29 -7.32
N ASP A 282 15.01 6.79 -8.48
CA ASP A 282 15.37 7.60 -9.65
C ASP A 282 14.18 8.49 -10.11
N ALA A 283 12.96 7.96 -10.05
CA ALA A 283 11.75 8.71 -10.36
C ALA A 283 11.34 9.69 -9.24
N VAL A 284 11.53 9.33 -7.98
CA VAL A 284 11.31 10.24 -6.83
C VAL A 284 12.26 11.43 -6.90
N SER A 285 13.57 11.20 -7.05
CA SER A 285 14.59 12.27 -7.08
C SER A 285 14.35 13.27 -8.22
N SER A 286 13.90 12.77 -9.38
CA SER A 286 13.70 13.55 -10.60
C SER A 286 12.37 14.31 -10.66
N ASN A 287 11.38 14.01 -9.80
CA ASN A 287 10.02 14.55 -9.92
C ASN A 287 9.41 15.07 -8.60
N CYS A 288 9.79 14.51 -7.44
CA CYS A 288 9.07 14.66 -6.18
C CYS A 288 9.87 15.45 -5.12
N HIS A 289 10.37 16.62 -5.48
CA HIS A 289 11.30 17.42 -4.65
C HIS A 289 10.75 17.89 -3.29
N CYS A 290 9.43 17.81 -3.09
CA CYS A 290 8.76 18.21 -1.85
C CYS A 290 8.73 17.12 -0.77
N ILE A 291 9.27 15.92 -1.02
CA ILE A 291 9.10 14.78 -0.10
C ILE A 291 9.79 15.00 1.25
N GLU A 292 9.01 14.74 2.31
CA GLU A 292 9.41 14.75 3.72
C GLU A 292 9.50 13.32 4.30
N ARG A 293 8.67 12.39 3.79
CA ARG A 293 8.56 10.99 4.26
C ARG A 293 8.60 9.99 3.10
N LEU A 294 9.55 9.06 3.18
CA LEU A 294 9.64 7.86 2.34
C LEU A 294 9.55 6.61 3.20
N LEU A 295 8.68 5.67 2.82
CA LEU A 295 8.70 4.29 3.30
C LEU A 295 8.59 3.32 2.13
N PHE A 296 9.60 2.47 1.98
CA PHE A 296 9.59 1.30 1.11
C PHE A 296 9.77 0.03 1.95
N GLU A 297 8.96 -1.00 1.67
CA GLU A 297 9.08 -2.32 2.27
C GLU A 297 8.94 -3.40 1.18
N SER A 298 10.02 -4.16 0.96
CA SER A 298 10.12 -5.13 -0.13
C SER A 298 9.10 -6.28 -0.02
N SER A 299 8.58 -6.77 -1.15
CA SER A 299 7.82 -8.02 -1.21
C SER A 299 8.68 -9.26 -0.92
N ASP A 300 9.98 -9.17 -1.21
CA ASP A 300 10.94 -10.26 -1.20
C ASP A 300 12.23 -9.81 -0.49
N THR A 301 12.27 -10.00 0.83
CA THR A 301 13.35 -9.50 1.70
C THR A 301 14.73 -10.03 1.26
N GLY A 302 15.69 -9.13 1.11
CA GLY A 302 17.10 -9.43 0.84
C GLY A 302 17.47 -9.68 -0.61
N ARG A 303 16.52 -9.68 -1.56
CA ARG A 303 16.79 -10.01 -2.98
C ARG A 303 17.10 -8.81 -3.88
N ASP A 304 16.63 -7.62 -3.56
CA ASP A 304 16.86 -6.42 -4.38
C ASP A 304 18.16 -5.71 -3.94
N ASP A 305 19.17 -5.77 -4.82
CA ASP A 305 20.45 -5.04 -4.76
C ASP A 305 20.59 -4.02 -5.91
N SER A 306 19.49 -3.68 -6.61
CA SER A 306 19.50 -2.77 -7.76
C SER A 306 19.97 -1.35 -7.40
N LEU A 307 19.81 -0.96 -6.13
CA LEU A 307 20.17 0.37 -5.63
C LEU A 307 21.70 0.56 -5.66
N ASN A 308 22.17 1.55 -6.42
CA ASN A 308 23.57 1.94 -6.47
C ASN A 308 23.84 3.28 -5.75
N SER A 309 25.12 3.65 -5.60
CA SER A 309 25.52 4.89 -4.94
C SER A 309 25.02 6.15 -5.66
N ALA A 310 24.94 6.14 -6.99
CA ALA A 310 24.45 7.28 -7.79
C ALA A 310 22.99 7.62 -7.44
N THR A 311 22.07 6.65 -7.50
CA THR A 311 20.67 6.85 -7.09
C THR A 311 20.54 7.34 -5.64
N CYS A 312 21.46 6.96 -4.74
CA CYS A 312 21.48 7.49 -3.36
C CYS A 312 21.88 8.97 -3.28
N ILE A 313 22.85 9.39 -4.11
CA ILE A 313 23.27 10.80 -4.25
C ILE A 313 22.16 11.62 -4.91
N ASP A 314 21.57 11.10 -5.99
CA ASP A 314 20.49 11.75 -6.72
C ASP A 314 19.25 11.94 -5.83
N LEU A 315 18.90 10.96 -4.99
CA LEU A 315 17.83 11.07 -4.01
C LEU A 315 18.09 12.17 -2.97
N VAL A 316 19.29 12.24 -2.42
CA VAL A 316 19.70 13.29 -1.46
C VAL A 316 19.59 14.67 -2.10
N ASN A 317 20.11 14.83 -3.32
CA ASN A 317 20.13 16.12 -4.02
C ASN A 317 18.74 16.53 -4.52
N GLY A 318 17.94 15.57 -4.98
CA GLY A 318 16.60 15.80 -5.51
C GLY A 318 15.52 15.97 -4.44
N CYS A 319 15.71 15.43 -3.23
CA CYS A 319 14.74 15.48 -2.13
C CYS A 319 15.38 16.01 -0.83
N PRO A 320 15.78 17.31 -0.78
CA PRO A 320 16.52 17.87 0.35
C PRO A 320 15.72 17.94 1.67
N ASN A 321 14.40 17.79 1.61
CA ASN A 321 13.48 17.94 2.74
C ASN A 321 13.18 16.63 3.49
N ILE A 322 13.83 15.51 3.17
CA ILE A 322 13.55 14.22 3.81
C ILE A 322 13.82 14.29 5.32
N VAL A 323 12.75 14.09 6.11
CA VAL A 323 12.76 13.99 7.57
C VAL A 323 12.66 12.53 8.02
N SER A 324 12.01 11.67 7.23
CA SER A 324 11.78 10.25 7.54
C SER A 324 12.12 9.37 6.34
N LEU A 325 13.06 8.45 6.51
CA LEU A 325 13.47 7.46 5.50
C LEU A 325 13.39 6.04 6.06
N ALA A 326 12.51 5.23 5.50
CA ALA A 326 12.41 3.81 5.78
C ALA A 326 12.61 2.99 4.49
N LEU A 327 13.60 2.09 4.48
CA LEU A 327 13.93 1.20 3.36
C LEU A 327 14.12 -0.23 3.90
N ARG A 328 13.01 -0.94 4.09
CA ARG A 328 12.95 -2.25 4.76
C ARG A 328 13.08 -3.43 3.80
N GLY A 329 13.87 -4.43 4.17
CA GLY A 329 14.02 -5.67 3.40
C GLY A 329 14.82 -5.54 2.11
N PHE A 330 15.55 -4.44 1.89
CA PHE A 330 16.42 -4.24 0.72
C PHE A 330 17.89 -4.56 1.04
N LYS A 331 18.72 -4.84 0.02
CA LYS A 331 20.15 -5.09 0.22
C LYS A 331 20.93 -3.77 0.27
N LEU A 332 20.90 -3.14 1.44
CA LEU A 332 21.61 -1.89 1.70
C LEU A 332 22.98 -2.17 2.30
N HIS A 333 24.04 -1.64 1.67
CA HIS A 333 25.40 -1.66 2.22
C HIS A 333 25.70 -0.34 2.95
N ASP A 334 26.63 -0.36 3.91
CA ASP A 334 27.01 0.79 4.74
C ASP A 334 27.42 2.05 3.96
N HIS A 335 27.98 1.92 2.75
CA HIS A 335 28.28 3.07 1.88
C HIS A 335 27.00 3.73 1.35
N LYS A 336 25.99 2.94 0.91
CA LYS A 336 24.69 3.43 0.45
C LYS A 336 23.98 4.15 1.60
N VAL A 337 23.97 3.52 2.78
CA VAL A 337 23.40 4.08 4.01
C VAL A 337 24.09 5.38 4.43
N ARG A 338 25.43 5.42 4.40
CA ARG A 338 26.21 6.63 4.71
C ARG A 338 25.82 7.81 3.83
N ILE A 339 25.69 7.62 2.51
CA ILE A 339 25.27 8.67 1.57
C ILE A 339 23.89 9.21 1.98
N LEU A 340 22.92 8.31 2.15
CA LEU A 340 21.53 8.67 2.50
C LEU A 340 21.44 9.44 3.83
N VAL A 341 22.12 8.96 4.88
CA VAL A 341 22.04 9.55 6.22
C VAL A 341 22.87 10.83 6.35
N LYS A 342 24.07 10.91 5.74
CA LYS A 342 24.87 12.14 5.79
C LYS A 342 24.34 13.24 4.89
N GLY A 343 23.83 12.88 3.71
CA GLY A 343 23.28 13.84 2.74
C GLY A 343 21.98 14.51 3.19
N SER A 344 21.09 13.74 3.83
CA SER A 344 19.76 14.21 4.23
C SER A 344 19.82 15.11 5.47
N ARG A 345 20.04 16.41 5.26
CA ARG A 345 20.30 17.41 6.33
C ARG A 345 19.20 17.52 7.40
N HIS A 346 17.97 17.10 7.11
CA HIS A 346 16.81 17.18 8.00
C HIS A 346 16.34 15.82 8.55
N LEU A 347 17.08 14.74 8.30
CA LEU A 347 16.69 13.37 8.61
C LEU A 347 16.64 13.09 10.12
N LYS A 348 15.43 12.86 10.64
CA LYS A 348 15.13 12.55 12.05
C LYS A 348 14.81 11.08 12.28
N PHE A 349 14.20 10.41 11.31
CA PHE A 349 13.75 9.02 11.44
C PHE A 349 14.40 8.14 10.37
N VAL A 350 15.04 7.06 10.79
CA VAL A 350 15.69 6.07 9.94
C VAL A 350 15.24 4.66 10.31
N ASP A 351 14.80 3.90 9.32
CA ASP A 351 14.43 2.48 9.48
C ASP A 351 14.95 1.64 8.30
N PHE A 352 15.93 0.79 8.58
CA PHE A 352 16.50 -0.16 7.63
C PHE A 352 16.28 -1.61 8.08
N SER A 353 15.17 -1.87 8.78
CA SER A 353 14.81 -3.20 9.28
C SER A 353 14.86 -4.26 8.17
N THR A 354 15.26 -5.48 8.54
CA THR A 354 15.46 -6.64 7.65
C THR A 354 16.40 -6.40 6.46
N SER A 355 17.27 -5.38 6.51
CA SER A 355 18.35 -5.21 5.54
C SER A 355 19.44 -6.28 5.71
N TYR A 356 19.84 -6.91 4.61
CA TYR A 356 20.75 -8.07 4.60
C TYR A 356 22.24 -7.72 4.56
N SER A 357 22.63 -6.45 4.42
CA SER A 357 24.04 -6.09 4.18
C SER A 357 24.55 -4.85 4.92
N ILE A 358 23.79 -4.38 5.91
CA ILE A 358 24.28 -3.38 6.87
C ILE A 358 25.14 -4.10 7.90
N THR A 359 26.42 -3.73 7.95
CA THR A 359 27.37 -4.22 8.96
C THR A 359 27.38 -3.36 10.23
N GLY A 360 27.02 -2.08 10.10
CA GLY A 360 27.07 -1.08 11.17
C GLY A 360 28.28 -0.15 11.07
N THR A 361 29.23 -0.40 10.17
CA THR A 361 30.41 0.46 9.94
C THR A 361 30.06 1.89 9.54
N PHE A 362 28.85 2.14 9.02
CA PHE A 362 28.34 3.51 8.83
C PHE A 362 28.21 4.30 10.14
N LEU A 363 27.89 3.64 11.26
CA LEU A 363 27.63 4.25 12.57
C LEU A 363 28.86 4.98 13.11
N ARG A 364 30.05 4.38 12.99
CA ARG A 364 31.35 4.98 13.39
C ARG A 364 31.59 6.38 12.80
N ASN A 365 30.91 6.70 11.70
CA ASN A 365 31.13 7.91 10.92
C ASN A 365 30.04 8.98 11.11
N LEU A 366 28.98 8.69 11.86
CA LEU A 366 27.90 9.65 12.15
C LEU A 366 28.21 10.55 13.36
N SER A 367 29.11 10.12 14.25
CA SER A 367 29.52 10.86 15.46
C SER A 367 30.51 12.00 15.21
N GLY A 368 31.41 11.88 14.22
CA GLY A 368 32.57 12.77 14.06
C GLY A 368 32.32 14.15 13.42
N GLY A 369 31.09 14.67 13.39
CA GLY A 369 30.74 15.93 12.70
C GLY A 369 30.62 17.14 13.64
N THR A 370 31.14 18.30 13.23
CA THR A 370 30.94 19.59 13.94
C THR A 370 29.46 20.01 13.97
N ASN A 371 28.67 19.57 12.99
CA ASN A 371 27.21 19.60 13.01
C ASN A 371 26.68 18.24 13.46
N ALA A 372 26.11 18.16 14.67
CA ALA A 372 25.45 16.94 15.14
C ALA A 372 24.21 16.64 14.30
N HIS A 373 24.12 15.45 13.72
CA HIS A 373 22.96 15.04 12.92
C HIS A 373 21.65 15.08 13.74
N PRO A 374 20.52 15.53 13.15
CA PRO A 374 19.23 15.65 13.85
C PRO A 374 18.51 14.30 14.06
N LEU A 375 19.24 13.18 14.06
CA LEU A 375 18.68 11.83 14.11
C LEU A 375 18.06 11.54 15.49
N GLU A 376 16.72 11.45 15.53
CA GLU A 376 15.94 11.14 16.74
C GLU A 376 15.59 9.64 16.85
N VAL A 377 15.48 8.93 15.73
CA VAL A 377 15.05 7.52 15.68
C VAL A 377 15.90 6.72 14.70
N LEU A 378 16.46 5.60 15.16
CA LEU A 378 17.22 4.65 14.35
C LEU A 378 16.71 3.20 14.59
N ILE A 379 16.31 2.52 13.52
CA ILE A 379 15.82 1.14 13.54
C ILE A 379 16.67 0.28 12.59
N LEU A 380 17.39 -0.68 13.16
CA LEU A 380 18.23 -1.68 12.47
C LEU A 380 17.80 -3.10 12.88
N ARG A 381 16.48 -3.28 13.04
CA ARG A 381 15.86 -4.52 13.50
C ARG A 381 16.05 -5.65 12.49
N ASP A 382 16.47 -6.82 12.98
CA ASP A 382 16.67 -8.04 12.19
C ASP A 382 17.61 -7.84 10.97
N CYS A 383 18.58 -6.93 11.09
CA CYS A 383 19.63 -6.71 10.08
C CYS A 383 20.67 -7.85 10.12
N LEU A 384 20.63 -8.74 9.13
CA LEU A 384 21.32 -10.05 9.17
C LEU A 384 22.85 -9.96 9.38
N HIS A 385 23.51 -8.91 8.88
CA HIS A 385 24.96 -8.73 8.93
C HIS A 385 25.42 -7.70 9.99
N LEU A 386 24.52 -7.19 10.84
CA LEU A 386 24.85 -6.17 11.84
C LEU A 386 25.80 -6.75 12.90
N LYS A 387 27.04 -6.23 12.95
CA LYS A 387 28.12 -6.77 13.77
C LYS A 387 28.04 -6.27 15.22
N GLU A 388 28.34 -7.16 16.17
CA GLU A 388 28.44 -6.79 17.59
C GLU A 388 29.46 -5.67 17.85
N VAL A 389 30.63 -5.71 17.18
CA VAL A 389 31.67 -4.69 17.37
C VAL A 389 31.20 -3.29 16.98
N GLU A 390 30.34 -3.15 15.96
CA GLU A 390 29.80 -1.85 15.54
C GLU A 390 28.73 -1.33 16.52
N VAL A 391 27.92 -2.22 17.08
CA VAL A 391 26.99 -1.91 18.18
C VAL A 391 27.76 -1.52 19.45
N SER A 392 28.89 -2.18 19.73
CA SER A 392 29.77 -1.85 20.86
C SER A 392 30.37 -0.44 20.71
N HIS A 393 30.83 -0.10 19.50
CA HIS A 393 31.32 1.25 19.17
C HIS A 393 30.20 2.30 19.25
N LEU A 394 28.98 2.01 18.78
CA LEU A 394 27.84 2.91 18.89
C LEU A 394 27.53 3.24 20.35
N PHE A 395 27.40 2.24 21.23
CA PHE A 395 27.17 2.48 22.65
C PHE A 395 28.33 3.24 23.31
N SER A 396 29.57 2.95 22.94
CA SER A 396 30.75 3.67 23.44
C SER A 396 30.73 5.15 23.04
N ALA A 397 30.34 5.47 21.80
CA ALA A 397 30.16 6.85 21.33
C ALA A 397 29.00 7.55 22.08
N MET A 398 27.89 6.86 22.31
CA MET A 398 26.77 7.40 23.10
C MET A 398 27.16 7.71 24.56
N LEU A 399 28.05 6.92 25.17
CA LEU A 399 28.62 7.18 26.49
C LEU A 399 29.68 8.31 26.47
N ALA A 400 30.39 8.50 25.36
CA ALA A 400 31.26 9.66 25.15
C ALA A 400 30.50 10.97 24.91
N GLY A 401 29.19 10.89 24.68
CA GLY A 401 28.28 12.03 24.52
C GLY A 401 27.82 12.28 23.10
N ASP A 402 28.05 11.37 22.15
CA ASP A 402 27.52 11.48 20.79
C ASP A 402 26.02 11.13 20.73
N PHE A 403 25.40 11.35 19.56
CA PHE A 403 23.99 11.03 19.31
C PHE A 403 23.00 11.64 20.34
N LYS A 404 23.29 12.84 20.85
CA LYS A 404 22.51 13.54 21.90
C LYS A 404 21.02 13.70 21.58
N LEU A 405 20.66 13.72 20.29
CA LEU A 405 19.27 13.85 19.82
C LEU A 405 18.56 12.50 19.62
N LEU A 406 19.29 11.37 19.63
CA LEU A 406 18.73 10.03 19.48
C LEU A 406 17.89 9.67 20.71
N ARG A 407 16.61 9.37 20.48
CA ARG A 407 15.59 9.08 21.50
C ARG A 407 15.01 7.67 21.38
N TYR A 408 15.14 7.04 20.21
CA TYR A 408 14.75 5.65 19.98
C TYR A 408 15.84 4.93 19.19
N LEU A 409 16.30 3.80 19.72
CA LEU A 409 17.26 2.91 19.07
C LEU A 409 16.72 1.47 19.16
N ASP A 410 16.52 0.82 18.02
CA ASP A 410 16.11 -0.59 17.96
C ASP A 410 17.09 -1.39 17.12
N ILE A 411 17.80 -2.29 17.79
CA ILE A 411 18.80 -3.20 17.22
C ILE A 411 18.45 -4.66 17.56
N SER A 412 17.18 -4.92 17.88
CA SER A 412 16.66 -6.27 18.11
C SER A 412 16.96 -7.16 16.91
N ASN A 413 17.50 -8.36 17.12
CA ASN A 413 17.81 -9.29 16.02
C ASN A 413 17.46 -10.72 16.42
N LYS A 414 16.46 -11.30 15.74
CA LYS A 414 15.98 -12.67 15.94
C LYS A 414 17.02 -13.76 15.64
N ASP A 415 18.06 -13.43 14.86
CA ASP A 415 19.11 -14.36 14.42
C ASP A 415 20.45 -14.07 15.13
N GLY A 416 20.47 -13.16 16.11
CA GLY A 416 21.68 -12.68 16.78
C GLY A 416 22.55 -11.75 15.93
N LEU A 417 23.42 -10.96 16.57
CA LEU A 417 24.39 -10.11 15.87
C LEU A 417 25.51 -10.97 15.29
N SER A 418 26.09 -10.56 14.15
CA SER A 418 27.24 -11.25 13.57
C SER A 418 28.53 -10.94 14.34
N ALA A 419 29.47 -11.89 14.34
CA ALA A 419 30.82 -11.66 14.82
C ALA A 419 31.64 -10.79 13.85
N GLU A 420 32.85 -10.41 14.26
CA GLU A 420 33.73 -9.58 13.45
C GLU A 420 34.28 -10.32 12.22
N ASN A 421 34.69 -11.58 12.38
CA ASN A 421 35.40 -12.35 11.35
C ASN A 421 34.49 -13.29 10.54
N ASP A 422 33.36 -13.72 11.11
CA ASP A 422 32.41 -14.62 10.46
C ASP A 422 30.96 -14.15 10.74
N TRP A 423 30.13 -14.21 9.71
CA TRP A 423 28.72 -13.84 9.75
C TRP A 423 27.80 -15.05 10.05
N ASN A 424 28.34 -16.27 10.02
CA ASN A 424 27.64 -17.46 10.50
C ASN A 424 27.67 -17.54 12.03
N TYR A 425 28.76 -17.11 12.67
CA TYR A 425 28.84 -17.03 14.14
C TYR A 425 27.95 -15.90 14.68
N ARG A 426 27.13 -16.20 15.68
CA ARG A 426 26.09 -15.31 16.23
C ARG A 426 26.29 -15.02 17.71
N CYS A 427 26.31 -13.74 18.07
CA CYS A 427 26.24 -13.28 19.44
C CYS A 427 24.78 -13.00 19.83
N TYR A 428 24.33 -13.71 20.87
CA TYR A 428 22.97 -13.64 21.41
C TYR A 428 22.86 -12.75 22.67
N ASN A 429 23.99 -12.40 23.29
CA ASN A 429 24.03 -11.60 24.52
C ASN A 429 24.94 -10.35 24.40
N PRO A 430 24.87 -9.59 23.29
CA PRO A 430 25.86 -8.56 22.99
C PRO A 430 25.77 -7.36 23.94
N CYS A 431 26.92 -6.75 24.22
CA CYS A 431 27.02 -5.42 24.85
C CYS A 431 26.32 -5.22 26.22
N THR A 432 25.92 -6.27 26.94
CA THR A 432 25.09 -6.20 28.17
C THR A 432 25.52 -5.11 29.17
N GLN A 433 26.81 -5.04 29.47
CA GLN A 433 27.36 -4.06 30.40
C GLN A 433 27.22 -2.62 29.89
N LEU A 434 27.51 -2.38 28.60
CA LEU A 434 27.35 -1.08 27.93
C LEU A 434 25.88 -0.65 27.85
N ILE A 435 24.98 -1.56 27.48
CA ILE A 435 23.53 -1.34 27.48
C ILE A 435 23.07 -0.86 28.86
N SER A 436 23.55 -1.53 29.93
CA SER A 436 23.21 -1.14 31.31
C SER A 436 23.79 0.23 31.73
N GLN A 437 24.86 0.70 31.09
CA GLN A 437 25.47 2.01 31.35
C GLN A 437 24.76 3.11 30.56
N VAL A 438 24.46 2.87 29.28
CA VAL A 438 23.72 3.81 28.42
C VAL A 438 22.35 4.11 29.03
N LEU A 439 21.60 3.09 29.45
CA LEU A 439 20.30 3.27 30.12
C LEU A 439 20.37 4.01 31.46
N LYS A 440 21.52 4.01 32.15
CA LYS A 440 21.73 4.77 33.40
C LYS A 440 22.12 6.22 33.14
N GLN A 441 22.89 6.50 32.08
CA GLN A 441 23.27 7.86 31.71
C GLN A 441 22.18 8.59 30.90
N ARG A 442 21.38 7.85 30.14
CA ARG A 442 20.36 8.37 29.21
C ARG A 442 18.99 7.70 29.45
N PRO A 443 18.32 7.97 30.58
CA PRO A 443 17.02 7.38 30.90
C PRO A 443 15.87 7.82 29.97
N GLU A 444 16.09 8.84 29.13
CA GLU A 444 15.15 9.30 28.10
C GLU A 444 15.24 8.50 26.77
N LEU A 445 16.24 7.63 26.63
CA LEU A 445 16.43 6.78 25.45
C LEU A 445 15.55 5.53 25.52
N CYS A 446 14.65 5.36 24.55
CA CYS A 446 13.97 4.09 24.31
C CYS A 446 14.92 3.16 23.54
N LEU A 447 15.53 2.19 24.23
CA LEU A 447 16.43 1.20 23.64
C LEU A 447 15.75 -0.17 23.55
N LEU A 448 15.57 -0.69 22.34
CA LEU A 448 15.09 -2.05 22.09
C LEU A 448 16.24 -2.97 21.67
N VAL A 449 16.54 -3.91 22.57
CA VAL A 449 17.51 -5.00 22.41
C VAL A 449 16.79 -6.31 22.73
N LYS A 450 16.13 -6.90 21.73
CA LYS A 450 15.58 -8.26 21.82
C LYS A 450 16.45 -9.20 20.99
N PHE A 451 17.09 -10.14 21.65
CA PHE A 451 17.84 -11.25 21.06
C PHE A 451 17.26 -12.57 21.60
N PRO A 452 17.41 -13.70 20.87
CA PRO A 452 17.06 -15.02 21.39
C PRO A 452 17.88 -15.40 22.63
N PRO A 453 17.36 -16.27 23.51
CA PRO A 453 18.17 -16.84 24.58
C PRO A 453 19.26 -17.74 23.98
N GLU A 454 20.46 -17.66 24.56
CA GLU A 454 21.62 -18.45 24.17
C GLU A 454 21.29 -19.96 24.18
N GLY A 455 21.47 -20.61 23.02
CA GLY A 455 21.08 -22.01 22.81
C GLY A 455 19.74 -22.26 22.13
N SER A 456 18.94 -21.24 21.77
CA SER A 456 17.76 -21.43 20.91
C SER A 456 18.15 -21.58 19.43
N LEU A 457 18.84 -22.67 19.11
CA LEU A 457 19.30 -22.97 17.76
C LEU A 457 18.12 -23.24 16.81
N ILE A 458 18.19 -22.71 15.60
CA ILE A 458 17.58 -23.33 14.42
C ILE A 458 18.72 -24.10 13.75
N ASP A 459 18.65 -25.43 13.71
CA ASP A 459 19.71 -26.25 13.13
C ASP A 459 20.00 -25.84 11.68
N ILE A 460 21.23 -25.39 11.44
CA ILE A 460 21.78 -25.10 10.10
C ILE A 460 22.97 -26.04 9.78
N ASP A 461 23.65 -26.57 10.80
CA ASP A 461 24.87 -27.38 10.65
C ASP A 461 24.64 -28.89 10.74
N LEU A 462 23.91 -29.45 9.76
CA LEU A 462 23.96 -30.89 9.42
C LEU A 462 24.10 -31.11 7.91
N ILE A 463 25.01 -30.36 7.28
CA ILE A 463 25.56 -30.66 5.94
C ILE A 463 27.09 -30.61 6.02
N ALA A 464 27.64 -31.51 6.84
CA ALA A 464 29.04 -31.92 6.83
C ALA A 464 29.05 -33.45 7.00
N ASP A 465 29.71 -34.14 6.07
CA ASP A 465 29.50 -35.55 5.73
C ASP A 465 29.41 -36.53 6.93
N SER A 466 28.36 -37.37 6.93
CA SER A 466 28.14 -38.37 7.98
C SER A 466 27.86 -39.78 7.42
N GLU A 467 28.93 -40.57 7.24
CA GLU A 467 28.85 -42.03 7.42
C GLU A 467 29.86 -42.41 8.53
N ILE A 468 29.42 -42.61 9.78
CA ILE A 468 28.82 -43.84 10.35
C ILE A 468 29.90 -44.90 10.65
N SER A 469 30.09 -45.45 11.85
CA SER A 469 29.64 -45.11 13.24
C SER A 469 30.60 -45.85 14.21
N SER A 470 30.50 -45.94 15.56
CA SER A 470 29.51 -45.68 16.63
C SER A 470 30.31 -45.45 17.95
N GLY A 471 29.77 -45.08 19.12
CA GLY A 471 28.40 -44.79 19.57
C GLY A 471 28.35 -44.82 21.12
N THR A 472 27.26 -44.33 21.74
CA THR A 472 27.03 -44.19 23.21
C THR A 472 28.04 -43.28 23.97
N SER A 473 27.65 -42.32 24.81
CA SER A 473 26.51 -42.31 25.73
C SER A 473 25.91 -40.93 25.99
N SER A 474 24.57 -40.90 26.10
CA SER A 474 23.76 -40.41 27.23
C SER A 474 24.24 -39.23 28.10
N LEU A 475 23.36 -38.21 28.15
CA LEU A 475 22.95 -37.37 29.29
C LEU A 475 23.78 -37.44 30.60
N MET A 476 24.29 -36.29 31.05
CA MET A 476 24.59 -36.02 32.45
C MET A 476 24.01 -34.67 32.89
N LEU A 477 23.07 -34.68 33.82
CA LEU A 477 22.88 -33.55 34.75
C LEU A 477 24.08 -33.56 35.71
N TYR A 478 24.66 -32.40 35.98
CA TYR A 478 25.51 -32.23 37.16
C TYR A 478 24.74 -31.56 38.30
N ASN A 479 24.41 -32.36 39.30
CA ASN A 479 24.25 -31.94 40.69
C ASN A 479 25.43 -32.49 41.51
N LEU A 480 25.61 -32.01 42.73
CA LEU A 480 26.87 -32.05 43.48
C LEU A 480 27.38 -33.45 43.87
N ALA A 481 28.72 -33.54 43.95
CA ALA A 481 29.54 -34.15 45.02
C ALA A 481 30.06 -35.63 44.96
N PHE A 482 31.39 -35.70 45.20
CA PHE A 482 32.19 -36.70 45.95
C PHE A 482 32.72 -38.04 45.34
N ASP A 483 34.05 -38.17 45.45
CA ASP A 483 34.95 -39.34 45.65
C ASP A 483 34.97 -40.63 44.78
N SER A 484 36.01 -40.69 43.94
CA SER A 484 37.10 -41.71 43.88
C SER A 484 36.83 -43.24 43.89
N TYR A 485 37.33 -43.96 42.86
CA TYR A 485 38.49 -44.89 42.91
C TYR A 485 38.46 -45.98 41.79
N LEU A 486 39.66 -46.39 41.30
CA LEU A 486 40.01 -47.69 40.67
C LEU A 486 39.33 -48.04 39.30
N THR A 487 39.91 -48.80 38.34
CA THR A 487 41.29 -48.98 37.80
C THR A 487 41.21 -49.84 36.51
N ASN A 488 42.30 -49.89 35.71
CA ASN A 488 42.60 -50.89 34.66
C ASN A 488 41.73 -50.84 33.37
N SER A 489 42.28 -50.70 32.16
CA SER A 489 43.15 -51.60 31.35
C SER A 489 42.38 -52.73 30.63
N SER A 490 42.69 -53.19 29.41
CA SER A 490 43.96 -53.11 28.65
C SER A 490 43.80 -53.42 27.15
N GLU A 491 44.63 -52.76 26.30
CA GLU A 491 45.33 -53.28 25.09
C GLU A 491 44.61 -53.86 23.83
N ASN A 492 45.36 -53.74 22.72
CA ASN A 492 45.41 -54.56 21.49
C ASN A 492 44.41 -54.30 20.33
N SER A 493 44.76 -54.53 19.05
CA SER A 493 46.03 -54.46 18.26
C SER A 493 45.76 -54.93 16.80
N TYR A 494 46.64 -54.60 15.84
CA TYR A 494 46.64 -55.07 14.41
C TYR A 494 45.48 -54.54 13.51
N SER A 495 45.57 -54.42 12.18
CA SER A 495 46.73 -54.43 11.25
C SER A 495 46.36 -53.89 9.85
N SER A 496 47.21 -53.00 9.33
CA SER A 496 47.89 -53.05 8.00
C SER A 496 47.14 -52.97 6.65
N ASP A 497 47.93 -52.51 5.65
CA ASP A 497 47.78 -52.63 4.18
C ASP A 497 46.69 -51.79 3.46
N GLN A 498 46.87 -51.32 2.20
CA GLN A 498 48.05 -50.88 1.40
C GLN A 498 47.57 -50.27 0.05
N GLY A 499 48.34 -49.35 -0.56
CA GLY A 499 48.44 -49.24 -2.02
C GLY A 499 47.96 -47.97 -2.76
N SER A 500 48.91 -47.32 -3.46
CA SER A 500 48.79 -46.53 -4.72
C SER A 500 47.94 -45.23 -4.76
N GLY A 501 48.37 -44.13 -5.40
CA GLY A 501 49.68 -43.80 -5.99
C GLY A 501 49.62 -42.77 -7.14
N ASN A 502 50.53 -41.77 -7.13
CA ASN A 502 50.88 -40.80 -8.20
C ASN A 502 49.76 -39.82 -8.67
N GLU A 503 50.02 -38.63 -9.22
CA GLU A 503 51.08 -37.59 -9.10
C GLU A 503 50.62 -36.38 -9.97
N ASP A 504 50.95 -35.14 -9.58
CA ASP A 504 51.26 -33.95 -10.42
C ASP A 504 50.24 -33.41 -11.48
N VAL A 505 50.17 -32.12 -11.86
CA VAL A 505 50.84 -30.86 -11.46
C VAL A 505 49.91 -29.66 -11.83
N PRO A 506 50.05 -28.44 -11.26
CA PRO A 506 49.10 -27.33 -11.44
C PRO A 506 49.45 -26.34 -12.58
N ASP A 507 48.47 -25.53 -13.03
CA ASP A 507 48.56 -24.05 -13.08
C ASP A 507 47.37 -23.37 -13.80
N LEU A 508 46.83 -22.29 -13.20
CA LEU A 508 46.74 -20.92 -13.77
C LEU A 508 45.84 -20.02 -12.90
N ASN A 509 46.12 -18.71 -12.88
CA ASN A 509 45.59 -17.76 -11.89
C ASN A 509 45.37 -16.35 -12.51
N PHE A 510 44.80 -15.44 -11.70
CA PHE A 510 44.66 -13.97 -11.88
C PHE A 510 43.49 -13.45 -12.75
N PRO A 511 43.01 -12.20 -12.52
CA PRO A 511 43.13 -11.36 -11.30
C PRO A 511 41.78 -10.84 -10.74
N TYR A 512 41.85 -10.25 -9.55
CA TYR A 512 40.89 -9.24 -9.08
C TYR A 512 41.42 -7.85 -9.46
N ASP A 513 40.54 -6.88 -9.72
CA ASP A 513 40.88 -5.45 -9.75
C ASP A 513 40.32 -4.75 -8.49
N GLU A 514 41.12 -3.85 -7.91
CA GLU A 514 40.72 -2.97 -6.80
C GLU A 514 40.48 -1.55 -7.32
N ASP A 515 39.24 -1.06 -7.28
CA ASP A 515 38.92 0.35 -7.53
C ASP A 515 39.14 1.19 -6.24
N ILE A 516 40.37 1.65 -6.05
CA ILE A 516 40.70 2.70 -5.09
C ILE A 516 40.43 4.06 -5.75
N PHE A 517 39.50 4.84 -5.18
CA PHE A 517 39.42 6.28 -5.46
C PHE A 517 39.23 7.09 -4.17
N ASP A 518 40.08 8.10 -4.03
CA ASP A 518 40.33 8.86 -2.81
C ASP A 518 39.29 9.95 -2.49
N GLU A 519 39.49 10.57 -1.33
CA GLU A 519 38.76 11.73 -0.83
C GLU A 519 38.67 12.88 -1.85
N LEU A 520 37.48 13.49 -1.94
CA LEU A 520 37.31 14.85 -2.43
C LEU A 520 36.30 15.57 -1.53
N GLU A 521 36.63 16.80 -1.13
CA GLU A 521 36.00 17.51 -0.02
C GLU A 521 34.56 17.96 -0.33
N PHE A 522 33.69 17.94 0.69
CA PHE A 522 32.34 18.49 0.62
C PHE A 522 32.29 19.90 1.22
N LEU A 523 31.71 20.84 0.47
CA LEU A 523 31.25 22.17 0.90
C LEU A 523 29.73 22.29 0.71
#